data_AF-A0A9E5ZIX2-F1
#
_entry.id   AF-A0A9E5ZIX2-F1
#
_cell.length_a   1.000
_cell.length_b   1.000
_cell.length_c   1.000
_cell.angle_alpha   90.00
_cell.angle_beta   90.00
_cell.angle_gamma   90.00
#
_symmetry.space_group_name_H-M   'P 1'
#
loop_
_entity.id
_entity.type
_entity.pdbx_description
1 polymer ?
#
loop_
_entity_poly.entity_id
_entity_poly.type
_entity_poly.pdbx_seq_one_letter_code
_entity_poly.pdbx_strand_id
1 'polypeptide(L)'
;KFLVAWHPKASEENERTTIVVENETFGEVLYRQVAGALAKRIVNYAKEGTQVVQGTDSGFIKFGSRVDLFLPLDTKLNIKLNDVVKGGETIVAINE
;
A
#
# COMPACT_ATOMS: atom_id res chain seq x y z
N LYS A 1 -19.79 -12.45 -3.81
CA LYS A 1 -20.56 -11.20 -3.56
C LYS A 1 -19.51 -10.18 -3.15
N PHE A 2 -19.14 -9.24 -4.02
CA PHE A 2 -17.91 -8.44 -3.83
C PHE A 2 -18.05 -7.44 -2.70
N LEU A 3 -16.94 -7.21 -2.00
CA LEU A 3 -16.94 -6.50 -0.75
C LEU A 3 -16.34 -5.10 -0.94
N VAL A 4 -16.93 -4.13 -0.23
CA VAL A 4 -16.36 -2.79 -0.08
C VAL A 4 -14.93 -2.87 0.47
N ALA A 5 -14.02 -2.00 0.03
CA ALA A 5 -12.59 -2.16 0.34
C ALA A 5 -12.26 -2.08 1.84
N TRP A 6 -13.12 -1.50 2.67
CA TRP A 6 -12.96 -1.52 4.14
C TRP A 6 -13.42 -2.84 4.78
N HIS A 7 -14.13 -3.70 4.06
CA HIS A 7 -14.54 -5.00 4.58
C HIS A 7 -13.31 -5.91 4.75
N PRO A 8 -13.13 -6.60 5.88
CA PRO A 8 -11.94 -7.42 6.15
C PRO A 8 -11.61 -8.45 5.05
N LYS A 9 -12.63 -9.17 4.57
CA LYS A 9 -12.49 -10.17 3.49
C LYS A 9 -12.19 -9.58 2.09
N ALA A 10 -12.21 -8.26 1.91
CA ALA A 10 -11.90 -7.64 0.62
C ALA A 10 -10.45 -7.91 0.18
N SER A 11 -9.50 -8.09 1.12
CA SER A 11 -8.12 -8.45 0.76
C SER A 11 -7.99 -9.84 0.14
N GLU A 12 -8.96 -10.73 0.35
CA GLU A 12 -8.95 -12.10 -0.19
C GLU A 12 -9.72 -12.21 -1.51
N GLU A 13 -10.90 -11.58 -1.58
CA GLU A 13 -11.84 -11.75 -2.71
C GLU A 13 -11.73 -10.69 -3.81
N ASN A 14 -11.17 -9.51 -3.54
CA ASN A 14 -11.02 -8.46 -4.55
C ASN A 14 -9.68 -8.58 -5.30
N GLU A 15 -9.62 -8.01 -6.50
CA GLU A 15 -8.36 -7.83 -7.24
C GLU A 15 -7.36 -7.09 -6.36
N ARG A 16 -6.15 -7.65 -6.28
CA ARG A 16 -5.05 -7.10 -5.49
C ARG A 16 -3.74 -7.15 -6.24
N THR A 17 -2.87 -6.20 -5.97
CA THR A 17 -1.46 -6.24 -6.38
C THR A 17 -0.61 -6.03 -5.15
N THR A 18 0.43 -6.84 -5.03
CA THR A 18 1.35 -6.83 -3.89
C THR A 18 2.75 -6.59 -4.42
N ILE A 19 3.42 -5.57 -3.88
CA ILE A 19 4.78 -5.19 -4.28
C ILE A 19 5.63 -5.09 -3.01
N VAL A 20 6.84 -5.62 -3.11
CA VAL A 20 7.88 -5.46 -2.09
C VAL A 20 8.87 -4.44 -2.62
N VAL A 21 9.20 -3.46 -1.77
CA VAL A 21 10.26 -2.50 -2.00
C VAL A 21 11.31 -2.76 -0.93
N GLU A 22 12.52 -3.01 -1.36
CA GLU A 22 13.67 -3.15 -0.48
C GLU A 22 14.46 -1.84 -0.47
N ASN A 23 14.87 -1.42 0.71
CA ASN A 23 15.88 -0.37 0.84
C ASN A 23 16.89 -0.73 1.94
N GLU A 24 18.07 -0.12 1.90
CA GLU A 24 19.16 -0.41 2.83
C GLU A 24 18.89 0.14 4.25
N THR A 25 18.01 1.15 4.38
CA THR A 25 17.80 1.87 5.65
C THR A 25 16.66 1.29 6.49
N PHE A 26 15.56 0.89 5.86
CA PHE A 26 14.33 0.43 6.49
C PHE A 26 14.11 -1.08 6.29
N GLY A 27 14.74 -1.68 5.27
CA GLY A 27 14.58 -3.08 4.90
C GLY A 27 13.45 -3.29 3.90
N GLU A 28 12.83 -4.47 3.95
CA GLU A 28 11.73 -4.84 3.07
C GLU A 28 10.40 -4.25 3.56
N VAL A 29 9.76 -3.47 2.70
CA VAL A 29 8.41 -2.94 2.91
C VAL A 29 7.50 -3.49 1.83
N LEU A 30 6.40 -4.11 2.25
CA LEU A 30 5.40 -4.59 1.32
C LEU A 30 4.18 -3.68 1.37
N TYR A 31 3.71 -3.24 0.21
CA TYR A 31 2.39 -2.62 0.10
C TYR A 31 1.49 -3.45 -0.79
N ARG A 32 0.22 -3.52 -0.41
CA ARG A 32 -0.82 -4.20 -1.15
C ARG A 32 -1.90 -3.23 -1.53
N GLN A 33 -2.11 -3.09 -2.82
CA GLN A 33 -3.23 -2.35 -3.39
C GLN A 33 -4.43 -3.29 -3.50
N VAL A 34 -5.58 -2.88 -2.98
CA VAL A 34 -6.84 -3.64 -3.00
C VAL A 34 -7.90 -2.80 -3.69
N ALA A 35 -8.40 -3.29 -4.82
CA ALA A 35 -9.43 -2.60 -5.59
C ALA A 35 -10.78 -2.62 -4.84
N GLY A 36 -11.54 -1.54 -5.02
CA GLY A 36 -12.89 -1.41 -4.49
C GLY A 36 -13.93 -2.18 -5.30
N ALA A 37 -15.10 -2.42 -4.70
CA ALA A 37 -16.23 -3.08 -5.36
C ALA A 37 -16.71 -2.35 -6.64
N LEU A 38 -16.56 -1.02 -6.68
CA LEU A 38 -17.04 -0.19 -7.78
C LEU A 38 -16.07 -0.15 -8.97
N ALA A 39 -14.77 -0.19 -8.69
CA ALA A 39 -13.76 0.18 -9.65
C ALA A 39 -12.62 -0.86 -9.66
N LYS A 40 -12.76 -1.79 -10.60
CA LYS A 40 -12.10 -3.10 -10.67
C LYS A 40 -10.85 -3.08 -11.54
N ARG A 41 -9.97 -2.10 -11.34
CA ARG A 41 -8.71 -2.09 -12.08
C ARG A 41 -7.62 -1.49 -11.24
N ILE A 42 -6.61 -2.30 -11.01
CA ILE A 42 -5.33 -1.86 -10.51
C ILE A 42 -4.40 -1.70 -11.72
N VAL A 43 -3.72 -0.57 -11.81
CA VAL A 43 -2.61 -0.40 -12.74
C VAL A 43 -1.36 -0.25 -11.91
N ASN A 44 -0.47 -1.23 -12.01
CA ASN A 44 0.82 -1.25 -11.33
C ASN A 44 1.95 -0.96 -12.32
N TYR A 45 2.88 -0.09 -11.94
CA TYR A 45 4.05 0.23 -12.76
C TYR A 45 5.31 -0.54 -12.34
N ALA A 46 5.31 -1.15 -11.16
CA ALA A 46 6.48 -1.85 -10.64
C ALA A 46 6.86 -3.06 -11.52
N LYS A 47 8.16 -3.18 -11.76
CA LYS A 47 8.81 -4.34 -12.40
C LYS A 47 9.95 -4.80 -11.51
N GLU A 48 10.15 -6.10 -11.42
CA GLU A 48 11.24 -6.67 -10.62
C GLU A 48 12.61 -6.11 -11.05
N GLY A 49 13.47 -5.86 -10.07
CA GLY A 49 14.81 -5.27 -10.26
C GLY A 49 14.83 -3.80 -10.63
N THR A 50 13.67 -3.12 -10.70
CA THR A 50 13.63 -1.68 -11.02
C THR A 50 13.90 -0.84 -9.77
N GLN A 51 14.87 0.07 -9.87
CA GLN A 51 15.06 1.10 -8.84
C GLN A 51 13.96 2.15 -8.92
N VAL A 52 13.45 2.56 -7.77
CA VAL A 52 12.37 3.54 -7.64
C VAL A 52 12.75 4.62 -6.64
N VAL A 53 12.19 5.80 -6.80
CA VAL A 53 12.40 6.94 -5.90
C VAL A 53 11.16 7.11 -5.03
N GLN A 54 11.36 7.29 -3.71
CA GLN A 54 10.24 7.53 -2.79
C GLN A 54 9.42 8.76 -3.23
N GLY A 55 8.10 8.64 -3.14
CA GLY A 55 7.17 9.71 -3.55
C GLY A 55 6.85 9.75 -5.05
N THR A 56 7.45 8.86 -5.86
CA THR A 56 7.05 8.70 -7.27
C THR A 56 5.83 7.79 -7.43
N ASP A 57 5.17 7.90 -8.58
CA ASP A 57 3.98 7.14 -8.89
C ASP A 57 4.27 5.64 -8.97
N SER A 58 3.57 4.86 -8.14
CA SER A 58 3.60 3.39 -8.13
C SER A 58 2.58 2.78 -9.12
N GLY A 59 1.61 3.58 -9.56
CA GLY A 59 0.45 3.12 -10.30
C GLY A 59 -0.79 3.91 -9.92
N PHE A 60 -1.96 3.38 -10.27
CA PHE A 60 -3.23 3.93 -9.78
C PHE A 60 -4.27 2.84 -9.53
N ILE A 61 -5.10 3.10 -8.53
CA ILE A 61 -6.26 2.31 -8.17
C ILE A 61 -7.49 3.21 -8.18
N LYS A 62 -8.57 2.72 -8.78
CA LYS A 62 -9.79 3.51 -8.95
C LYS A 62 -10.58 3.65 -7.63
N PHE A 63 -11.61 4.50 -7.64
CA PHE A 63 -12.40 4.90 -6.46
C PHE A 63 -12.88 3.76 -5.57
N GLY A 64 -12.84 4.01 -4.25
CA GLY A 64 -13.28 3.07 -3.22
C GLY A 64 -12.27 1.97 -2.92
N SER A 65 -10.98 2.23 -3.13
CA SER A 65 -9.87 1.29 -2.96
C SER A 65 -9.12 1.52 -1.63
N ARG A 66 -8.24 0.57 -1.27
CA ARG A 66 -7.44 0.57 -0.04
C ARG A 66 -5.99 0.19 -0.35
N VAL A 67 -5.06 0.70 0.44
CA VAL A 67 -3.67 0.23 0.48
C VAL A 67 -3.38 -0.31 1.87
N ASP A 68 -2.90 -1.55 1.93
CA ASP A 68 -2.40 -2.19 3.16
C ASP A 68 -0.87 -2.06 3.15
N LEU A 69 -0.27 -1.60 4.26
CA LEU A 69 1.18 -1.54 4.45
C LEU A 69 1.61 -2.63 5.43
N PHE A 70 2.68 -3.34 5.08
CA PHE A 70 3.31 -4.37 5.88
C PHE A 70 4.75 -3.94 6.12
N LEU A 71 5.05 -3.69 7.39
CA LEU A 71 6.33 -3.18 7.86
C LEU A 71 7.02 -4.26 8.70
N PRO A 72 8.34 -4.20 8.87
CA PRO A 72 9.06 -5.01 9.85
C PRO A 72 8.40 -4.97 11.25
N LEU A 73 8.52 -6.06 12.01
CA LEU A 73 7.79 -6.23 13.27
C LEU A 73 8.10 -5.14 14.33
N ASP A 74 9.33 -4.65 14.33
CA ASP A 74 9.81 -3.67 15.32
C ASP A 74 9.71 -2.22 14.81
N THR A 75 9.00 -1.99 13.70
CA THR A 75 8.82 -0.65 13.16
C THR A 75 8.01 0.25 14.09
N LYS A 76 8.62 1.36 14.50
CA LYS A 76 7.96 2.44 15.26
C LYS A 76 7.10 3.28 14.33
N LEU A 77 5.78 3.28 14.58
CA LEU A 77 4.82 4.08 13.81
C LEU A 77 4.78 5.52 14.31
N ASN A 78 4.77 6.46 13.36
CA ASN A 78 4.61 7.90 13.60
C ASN A 78 3.16 8.37 13.42
N ILE A 79 2.23 7.43 13.26
CA ILE A 79 0.80 7.66 13.06
C ILE A 79 -0.02 6.90 14.10
N LYS A 80 -1.25 7.37 14.33
CA LYS A 80 -2.23 6.76 15.22
C LYS A 80 -3.47 6.31 14.46
N LEU A 81 -4.26 5.47 15.11
CA LEU A 81 -5.55 5.07 14.59
C LEU A 81 -6.43 6.31 14.36
N ASN A 82 -7.10 6.36 13.21
CA ASN A 82 -7.95 7.45 12.72
C ASN A 82 -7.21 8.71 12.24
N ASP A 83 -5.87 8.71 12.18
CA ASP A 83 -5.15 9.80 11.55
C ASP A 83 -5.45 9.85 10.04
N VAL A 84 -5.63 11.07 9.52
CA VAL A 84 -5.79 11.30 8.09
C VAL A 84 -4.41 11.33 7.45
N VAL A 85 -4.13 10.36 6.59
CA VAL A 85 -2.86 10.24 5.87
C VAL A 85 -3.01 10.70 4.41
N LYS A 86 -1.94 11.26 3.86
CA LYS A 86 -1.83 11.64 2.45
C LYS A 86 -0.63 10.94 1.82
N GLY A 87 -0.88 10.23 0.71
CA GLY A 87 0.16 9.49 -0.01
C GLY A 87 1.28 10.41 -0.50
N GLY A 88 2.53 9.97 -0.38
CA GLY A 88 3.72 10.74 -0.75
C GLY A 88 4.09 11.88 0.21
N GLU A 89 3.25 12.18 1.21
CA GLU A 89 3.45 13.31 2.13
C GLU A 89 3.51 12.88 3.60
N THR A 90 2.59 12.03 4.05
CA THR A 90 2.56 11.61 5.45
C THR A 90 3.60 10.53 5.73
N ILE A 91 4.50 10.80 6.67
CA ILE A 91 5.49 9.84 7.15
C ILE A 91 4.82 8.88 8.13
N VAL A 92 4.62 7.63 7.72
CA VAL A 92 3.97 6.59 8.54
C VAL A 92 4.90 5.97 9.58
N ALA A 93 6.19 5.89 9.29
CA ALA A 93 7.23 5.32 10.13
C ALA A 93 8.62 5.83 9.70
N ILE A 94 9.57 5.78 10.63
CA ILE A 94 11.00 6.00 10.40
C ILE A 94 11.77 4.86 11.06
N ASN A 95 12.85 4.39 10.43
CA ASN A 95 13.83 3.55 11.12
C ASN A 95 14.83 4.50 11.78
N GLU A 96 14.97 4.40 13.10
CA GLU A 96 16.00 5.10 13.89
C GLU A 96 17.30 4.31 13.89
#